data_AF-A0A1G0B1J9-F1
#
_entry.id   AF-A0A1G0B1J9-F1
#
_cell.length_a   1.000
_cell.length_b   1.000
_cell.length_c   1.000
_cell.angle_alpha   90.00
_cell.angle_beta   90.00
_cell.angle_gamma   90.00
#
_symmetry.space_group_name_H-M   'P 1'
#
loop_
_entity.id
_entity.type
_entity.pdbx_description
1 polymer ?
#
loop_
_entity_poly.entity_id
_entity_poly.type
_entity_poly.pdbx_seq_one_letter_code
_entity_poly.pdbx_strand_id
1 'polypeptide(L)'
;MFKRFQIVVQKIPFLSFLGNKYYLILIAFIVWMLFFDNYSYFEHRFLNNQIEELNDNKKYYQSEITKDSIKIKHLKNDNMIEKYAREKYFMKKDSEDIYIIEFEEDKIKDSLLEAEQ
;
A
#
# COMPACT_ATOMS: atom_id res chain seq x y z
N MET A 1 -48.23 33.19 -13.37
CA MET A 1 -47.41 32.71 -12.23
C MET A 1 -46.02 33.35 -12.17
N PHE A 2 -45.37 33.61 -13.31
CA PHE A 2 -44.01 34.20 -13.39
C PHE A 2 -43.85 35.65 -12.88
N LYS A 3 -44.93 36.43 -12.76
CA LYS A 3 -44.86 37.84 -12.30
C LYS A 3 -44.42 38.00 -10.83
N ARG A 4 -44.66 37.00 -9.97
CA ARG A 4 -44.23 37.06 -8.55
C ARG A 4 -42.73 36.87 -8.39
N PHE A 5 -42.09 36.10 -9.29
CA PHE A 5 -40.65 35.89 -9.28
C PHE A 5 -39.88 37.17 -9.63
N GLN A 6 -40.37 37.97 -10.59
CA GLN A 6 -39.72 39.24 -10.98
C GLN A 6 -39.64 40.26 -9.83
N ILE A 7 -40.62 40.28 -8.93
CA ILE A 7 -40.68 41.23 -7.80
C ILE A 7 -39.65 40.87 -6.73
N VAL A 8 -39.41 39.57 -6.50
CA VAL A 8 -38.40 39.09 -5.54
C VAL A 8 -36.99 39.34 -6.06
N VAL A 9 -36.78 39.17 -7.37
CA VAL A 9 -35.48 39.40 -8.03
C VAL A 9 -35.09 40.88 -8.03
N GLN A 10 -36.04 41.81 -8.14
CA GLN A 10 -35.76 43.26 -8.12
C GLN A 10 -35.41 43.83 -6.72
N LYS A 11 -35.82 43.17 -5.63
CA LYS A 11 -35.64 43.71 -4.28
C LYS A 11 -34.24 43.50 -3.69
N ILE A 12 -33.41 42.71 -4.36
CA ILE A 12 -32.13 42.25 -3.84
C ILE A 12 -31.03 42.70 -4.82
N PRO A 13 -30.14 43.64 -4.43
CA PRO A 13 -29.18 44.26 -5.36
C PRO A 13 -28.18 43.26 -5.94
N PHE A 14 -27.90 42.17 -5.23
CA PHE A 14 -27.08 41.09 -5.76
C PHE A 14 -27.81 40.25 -6.82
N LEU A 15 -29.14 40.13 -6.83
CA LEU A 15 -29.82 39.27 -7.81
C LEU A 15 -29.84 39.84 -9.24
N SER A 16 -29.37 41.06 -9.45
CA SER A 16 -29.18 41.67 -10.77
C SER A 16 -28.24 40.86 -11.68
N PHE A 17 -27.20 40.22 -11.12
CA PHE A 17 -26.28 39.39 -11.92
C PHE A 17 -26.92 38.08 -12.43
N LEU A 18 -28.03 37.62 -11.81
CA LEU A 18 -28.79 36.45 -12.26
C LEU A 18 -29.75 36.75 -13.44
N GLY A 19 -29.98 38.02 -13.77
CA GLY A 19 -30.86 38.40 -14.88
C GLY A 19 -30.31 38.05 -16.26
N ASN A 20 -29.01 37.80 -16.36
CA ASN A 20 -28.33 37.51 -17.62
C ASN A 20 -28.00 36.01 -17.72
N LYS A 21 -28.60 35.35 -18.72
CA LYS A 21 -28.50 33.89 -18.98
C LYS A 21 -27.06 33.38 -19.04
N TYR A 22 -26.10 34.21 -19.47
CA TYR A 22 -24.69 33.82 -19.56
C TYR A 22 -24.06 33.60 -18.17
N TYR A 23 -24.39 34.42 -17.17
CA TYR A 23 -23.86 34.27 -15.81
C TYR A 23 -24.46 33.05 -15.10
N LEU A 24 -25.73 32.72 -15.35
CA LEU A 24 -26.35 31.50 -14.84
C LEU A 24 -25.69 30.25 -15.40
N ILE A 25 -25.42 30.21 -16.71
CA ILE A 25 -24.67 29.11 -17.33
C ILE A 25 -23.25 29.03 -16.77
N LEU A 26 -22.57 30.18 -16.58
CA LEU A 26 -21.21 30.22 -16.04
C LEU A 26 -21.16 29.69 -14.60
N ILE A 27 -22.10 30.11 -13.74
CA ILE A 27 -22.18 29.64 -12.36
C ILE A 27 -22.51 28.14 -12.32
N ALA A 28 -23.46 27.69 -13.12
CA ALA A 28 -23.77 26.25 -13.23
C ALA A 28 -22.54 25.45 -13.70
N PHE A 29 -21.77 25.99 -14.66
CA PHE A 29 -20.55 25.38 -15.14
C PHE A 29 -19.44 25.34 -14.08
N ILE A 30 -19.25 26.41 -13.31
CA ILE A 30 -18.27 26.46 -12.22
C ILE A 30 -18.66 25.47 -11.11
N VAL A 31 -19.94 25.43 -10.72
CA VAL A 31 -20.44 24.46 -9.74
C VAL A 31 -20.26 23.03 -10.26
N TRP A 32 -20.50 22.79 -11.55
CA TRP A 32 -20.24 21.50 -12.17
C TRP A 32 -18.75 21.13 -12.11
N MET A 33 -17.85 22.04 -12.49
CA MET A 33 -16.40 21.84 -12.44
C MET A 33 -15.85 21.67 -11.02
N LEU A 34 -16.55 22.15 -9.98
CA LEU A 34 -16.10 22.04 -8.60
C LEU A 34 -16.66 20.80 -7.87
N PHE A 35 -17.90 20.41 -8.16
CA PHE A 35 -18.58 19.32 -7.44
C PHE A 35 -18.65 18.01 -8.23
N PHE A 36 -18.75 18.08 -9.56
CA PHE A 36 -18.84 16.89 -10.43
C PHE A 36 -17.52 16.55 -11.13
N ASP A 37 -16.53 17.45 -11.13
CA ASP A 37 -15.22 17.17 -11.69
C ASP A 37 -14.31 16.43 -10.69
N ASN A 38 -13.41 15.60 -11.20
CA ASN A 38 -12.60 14.65 -10.43
C ASN A 38 -11.44 15.28 -9.62
N TYR A 39 -11.34 16.62 -9.59
CA TYR A 39 -10.30 17.35 -8.86
C TYR A 39 -10.57 17.47 -7.35
N SER A 40 -11.08 16.39 -6.78
CA SER A 40 -11.36 16.31 -5.35
C SER A 40 -10.05 16.24 -4.57
N TYR A 41 -9.89 17.11 -3.58
CA TYR A 41 -8.82 17.01 -2.57
C TYR A 41 -8.75 15.61 -1.91
N PHE A 42 -9.88 14.91 -1.85
CA PHE A 42 -9.96 13.54 -1.36
C PHE A 42 -9.21 12.56 -2.27
N GLU A 43 -9.33 12.73 -3.58
CA GLU A 43 -8.66 11.89 -4.58
C GLU A 43 -7.14 12.03 -4.44
N HIS A 44 -6.65 13.26 -4.33
CA HIS A 44 -5.22 13.50 -4.09
C HIS A 44 -4.71 12.88 -2.78
N ARG A 45 -5.51 12.91 -1.70
CA ARG A 45 -5.13 12.26 -0.45
C ARG A 45 -5.07 10.74 -0.60
N PHE A 46 -6.04 10.14 -1.28
CA PHE A 46 -6.06 8.70 -1.56
C PHE A 46 -4.87 8.28 -2.44
N LEU A 47 -4.57 9.05 -3.48
CA LEU A 47 -3.39 8.82 -4.32
C LEU A 47 -2.09 8.97 -3.54
N ASN A 48 -1.96 9.97 -2.67
CA ASN A 48 -0.77 10.15 -1.86
C ASN A 48 -0.53 8.98 -0.90
N ASN A 49 -1.59 8.45 -0.28
CA ASN A 49 -1.49 7.26 0.56
C ASN A 49 -1.02 6.04 -0.24
N GLN A 50 -1.55 5.83 -1.45
CA GLN A 50 -1.09 4.76 -2.33
C GLN A 50 0.39 4.94 -2.74
N ILE A 51 0.82 6.19 -2.99
CA ILE A 51 2.22 6.49 -3.29
C ILE A 51 3.13 6.17 -2.10
N GLU A 52 2.71 6.50 -0.88
CA GLU A 52 3.45 6.18 0.34
C GLU A 52 3.58 4.66 0.52
N GLU A 53 2.47 3.93 0.41
CA GLU A 53 2.45 2.46 0.49
C GLU A 53 3.35 1.80 -0.56
N LEU A 54 3.30 2.27 -1.81
CA LEU A 54 4.17 1.78 -2.88
C LEU A 54 5.65 2.05 -2.61
N ASN A 55 5.98 3.21 -2.04
CA ASN A 55 7.36 3.55 -1.68
C ASN A 55 7.89 2.71 -0.52
N ASP A 56 7.06 2.45 0.49
CA ASP A 56 7.41 1.58 1.61
C ASP A 56 7.63 0.15 1.15
N ASN A 57 6.72 -0.37 0.30
CA ASN A 57 6.89 -1.68 -0.34
C ASN A 57 8.17 -1.75 -1.15
N LYS A 58 8.45 -0.73 -1.97
CA LYS A 58 9.70 -0.64 -2.74
C LYS A 58 10.93 -0.69 -1.83
N LYS A 59 10.93 0.06 -0.74
CA LYS A 59 12.03 0.10 0.23
C LYS A 59 12.21 -1.26 0.91
N TYR A 60 11.12 -1.90 1.32
CA TYR A 60 11.12 -3.25 1.89
C TYR A 60 11.77 -4.24 0.92
N TYR A 61 11.29 -4.34 -0.32
CA TYR A 61 11.84 -5.28 -1.30
C TYR A 61 13.30 -4.99 -1.65
N GLN A 62 13.70 -3.72 -1.75
CA GLN A 62 15.11 -3.36 -1.96
C GLN A 62 16.01 -3.85 -0.81
N SER A 63 15.53 -3.77 0.43
CA SER A 63 16.26 -4.28 1.59
C SER A 63 16.37 -5.80 1.57
N GLU A 64 15.29 -6.51 1.22
CA GLU A 64 15.29 -7.98 1.13
C GLU A 64 16.20 -8.46 0.00
N ILE A 65 16.14 -7.83 -1.18
CA ILE A 65 17.05 -8.13 -2.30
C ILE A 65 18.51 -7.97 -1.88
N THR A 66 18.83 -6.94 -1.09
CA THR A 66 20.19 -6.71 -0.61
C THR A 66 20.64 -7.83 0.35
N LYS A 67 19.76 -8.22 1.30
CA LYS A 67 20.04 -9.34 2.21
C LYS A 67 20.22 -10.65 1.45
N ASP A 68 19.35 -10.94 0.49
CA ASP A 68 19.39 -12.18 -0.29
C ASP A 68 20.59 -12.22 -1.22
N SER A 69 20.99 -11.09 -1.82
CA SER A 69 22.22 -10.99 -2.59
C SER A 69 23.46 -11.35 -1.76
N ILE A 70 23.50 -10.92 -0.48
CA ILE A 70 24.55 -11.30 0.46
C ILE A 70 24.49 -12.81 0.74
N LYS A 71 23.31 -13.36 1.04
CA LYS A 71 23.14 -14.82 1.26
C LYS A 71 23.60 -15.62 0.04
N ILE A 72 23.17 -15.24 -1.17
CA ILE A 72 23.58 -15.88 -2.43
C ILE A 72 25.09 -15.80 -2.61
N LYS A 73 25.73 -14.67 -2.29
CA LYS A 73 27.19 -14.55 -2.34
C LYS A 73 27.87 -15.53 -1.37
N HIS A 74 27.33 -15.73 -0.17
CA HIS A 74 27.83 -16.74 0.76
C HIS A 74 27.64 -18.15 0.21
N LEU A 75 26.48 -18.43 -0.39
CA LEU A 75 26.15 -19.70 -1.04
C LEU A 75 26.90 -19.94 -2.36
N LYS A 76 27.77 -19.04 -2.85
CA LYS A 76 28.67 -19.35 -3.97
C LYS A 76 29.90 -20.15 -3.55
N ASN A 77 30.15 -20.26 -2.24
CA ASN A 77 31.23 -21.08 -1.71
C ASN A 77 30.69 -22.47 -1.40
N ASP A 78 31.29 -23.53 -1.97
CA ASP A 78 30.86 -24.92 -1.78
C ASP A 78 30.74 -25.31 -0.30
N ASN A 79 31.66 -24.86 0.55
CA ASN A 79 31.61 -25.10 1.99
C ASN A 79 30.37 -24.50 2.68
N MET A 80 29.92 -23.33 2.22
CA MET A 80 28.74 -22.67 2.79
C MET A 80 27.44 -23.32 2.28
N ILE A 81 27.43 -23.81 1.04
CA ILE A 81 26.32 -24.61 0.51
C ILE A 81 26.19 -25.90 1.33
N GLU A 82 27.28 -26.62 1.54
CA GLU A 82 27.28 -27.87 2.32
C GLU A 82 26.81 -27.61 3.75
N LYS A 83 27.30 -26.54 4.40
CA LYS A 83 26.83 -26.14 5.72
C LYS A 83 25.33 -25.86 5.76
N TYR A 84 24.82 -25.06 4.81
CA TYR A 84 23.40 -24.73 4.73
C TYR A 84 22.53 -25.96 4.48
N ALA A 85 22.95 -26.86 3.59
CA ALA A 85 22.28 -28.12 3.29
C ALA A 85 22.21 -29.04 4.52
N ARG A 86 23.28 -29.08 5.33
CA ARG A 86 23.33 -29.87 6.57
C ARG A 86 22.47 -29.26 7.69
N GLU A 87 22.51 -27.95 7.89
CA GLU A 87 21.77 -27.29 8.98
C GLU A 87 20.26 -27.18 8.69
N LYS A 88 19.88 -26.86 7.45
CA LYS A 88 18.46 -26.61 7.11
C LYS A 88 17.71 -27.85 6.63
N TYR A 89 18.40 -28.75 5.94
CA TYR A 89 17.79 -29.90 5.28
C TYR A 89 18.35 -31.25 5.74
N PHE A 90 19.28 -31.25 6.71
CA PHE A 90 19.90 -32.47 7.25
C PHE A 90 20.47 -33.40 6.16
N MET A 91 21.00 -32.82 5.07
CA MET A 91 21.60 -33.60 3.99
C MET A 91 22.90 -34.28 4.44
N LYS A 92 23.13 -35.52 3.99
CA LYS A 92 24.34 -36.30 4.29
C LYS A 92 24.99 -36.89 3.04
N LYS A 93 26.26 -37.26 3.15
CA LYS A 93 26.95 -38.11 2.16
C LYS A 93 26.68 -39.58 2.47
N ASP A 94 26.77 -40.45 1.48
CA ASP A 94 26.51 -41.89 1.64
C ASP A 94 27.49 -42.57 2.62
N SER A 95 28.65 -41.95 2.88
CA SER A 95 29.68 -42.42 3.80
C SER A 95 29.51 -41.91 5.24
N GLU A 96 28.41 -41.24 5.57
CA GLU A 96 28.20 -40.58 6.86
C GLU A 96 26.82 -40.90 7.46
N ASP A 97 26.75 -40.97 8.79
CA ASP A 97 25.51 -41.10 9.55
C ASP A 97 25.23 -39.83 10.37
N ILE A 98 24.01 -39.32 10.26
CA ILE A 98 23.55 -38.14 11.02
C ILE A 98 22.80 -38.63 12.25
N TYR A 99 23.19 -38.11 13.42
CA TYR A 99 22.47 -38.28 14.67
C TYR A 99 21.78 -36.96 15.02
N ILE A 100 20.46 -36.98 15.16
CA ILE A 100 19.67 -35.85 15.64
C ILE A 100 19.42 -36.10 17.13
N ILE A 101 19.93 -35.21 17.98
CA ILE A 101 19.76 -35.30 19.44
C ILE A 101 18.70 -34.28 19.82
N GLU A 102 17.53 -34.78 20.21
CA GLU A 102 16.42 -33.95 20.65
C GLU A 102 16.27 -34.08 22.17
N PHE A 103 16.27 -32.94 22.87
CA PHE A 103 15.96 -32.89 24.29
C PHE A 103 14.45 -32.67 24.47
N GLU A 104 13.83 -33.33 25.46
CA GLU A 104 12.38 -33.22 25.71
C GLU A 104 11.93 -31.77 25.94
N GLU A 105 12.77 -30.96 26.58
CA GLU A 105 12.49 -29.53 26.83
C GLU A 105 12.38 -28.71 25.53
N ASP A 106 13.24 -29.00 24.54
CA ASP A 106 13.25 -28.29 23.26
C ASP A 106 12.02 -28.68 22.40
N LYS A 107 11.58 -29.96 22.45
CA LYS A 107 10.36 -30.41 21.77
C LYS A 107 9.11 -29.69 22.26
N ILE A 108 9.01 -29.49 23.57
CA ILE A 108 7.87 -28.80 24.18
C ILE A 108 7.86 -27.35 23.70
N LYS A 109 9.03 -26.69 23.69
CA LYS A 109 9.16 -25.30 23.24
C LYS A 109 8.82 -25.11 21.75
N ASP A 110 9.28 -26.00 20.87
CA ASP A 110 8.98 -25.94 19.45
C ASP A 110 7.48 -26.15 19.19
N SER A 111 6.84 -27.08 19.90
CA SER A 111 5.39 -27.30 19.80
C SER A 111 4.54 -26.11 20.27
N LEU A 112 5.03 -25.33 21.23
CA LEU A 112 4.36 -24.13 21.73
C LEU A 112 4.51 -22.96 20.74
N LEU A 113 5.66 -22.83 20.09
CA LEU A 113 5.90 -21.82 19.07
C LEU A 113 5.08 -22.04 17.79
N GLU A 114 4.84 -23.30 17.41
CA GLU A 114 3.97 -23.66 16.29
C GLU A 114 2.48 -23.44 16.59
N ALA A 115 2.07 -23.50 17.87
CA ALA A 115 0.69 -23.26 18.28
C ALA A 115 0.33 -21.76 18.38
N GLU A 116 1.32 -20.87 18.43
CA GLU A 116 1.16 -19.41 18.47
C GLU A 116 1.17 -18.74 17.08
N GLN A 117 1.53 -19.47 16.01
CA GLN A 117 1.55 -18.99 14.61
C GLN A 117 0.23 -19.31 13.88
#